data_AF-A0A6G3PQD7-F1
#
_entry.id   AF-A0A6G3PQD7-F1
#
_cell.length_a   1.000
_cell.length_b   1.000
_cell.length_c   1.000
_cell.angle_alpha   90.00
_cell.angle_beta   90.00
_cell.angle_gamma   90.00
#
_symmetry.space_group_name_H-M   'P 1'
#
loop_
_entity.id
_entity.type
_entity.pdbx_description
1 polymer ?
#
loop_
_entity_poly.entity_id
_entity_poly.type
_entity_poly.pdbx_seq_one_letter_code
_entity_poly.pdbx_strand_id
1 'polypeptide(L)' 'MDSGITDAEGRPGAITVTAGEPGRAASPRLGIRFSSPAGESVWSCAPEAARELAGLLLRAAEEAENAPGDHP' A
#
# COMPACT_ATOMS: atom_id res chain seq x y z
N MET A 1 -15.81 -7.90 -4.14
CA MET A 1 -14.91 -7.21 -5.08
C MET A 1 -13.52 -7.58 -4.64
N ASP A 2 -12.82 -8.39 -5.42
CA ASP A 2 -11.41 -8.67 -5.18
C ASP A 2 -10.64 -7.36 -5.30
N SER A 3 -9.86 -7.04 -4.28
CA SER A 3 -9.10 -5.79 -4.14
C SER A 3 -8.04 -5.62 -5.25
N GLY A 4 -7.79 -6.64 -6.07
CA GLY A 4 -6.69 -6.66 -7.04
C GLY A 4 -5.30 -6.70 -6.41
N ILE A 5 -5.24 -6.86 -5.08
CA ILE A 5 -4.01 -6.85 -4.30
C ILE A 5 -3.68 -8.28 -3.92
N THR A 6 -2.46 -8.71 -4.20
CA THR A 6 -1.93 -10.01 -3.80
C THR A 6 -0.65 -9.84 -2.97
N ASP A 7 -0.38 -10.81 -2.10
CA ASP A 7 0.93 -10.93 -1.47
C ASP A 7 2.00 -11.41 -2.47
N ALA A 8 3.25 -11.49 -2.01
CA ALA A 8 4.37 -11.92 -2.85
C ALA A 8 4.24 -13.38 -3.33
N GLU A 9 3.36 -14.17 -2.74
CA GLU A 9 3.06 -15.55 -3.13
C GLU A 9 1.82 -15.63 -4.04
N GLY A 10 1.29 -14.48 -4.47
CA GLY A 10 0.14 -14.38 -5.35
C GLY A 10 -1.20 -14.64 -4.66
N ARG A 11 -1.25 -14.68 -3.33
CA ARG A 11 -2.49 -14.92 -2.58
C ARG A 11 -3.23 -13.60 -2.35
N PRO A 12 -4.57 -13.59 -2.39
CA PRO A 12 -5.35 -12.37 -2.15
C PRO A 12 -5.01 -11.72 -0.81
N GLY A 13 -4.77 -10.41 -0.85
CA GLY A 13 -4.46 -9.59 0.32
C GLY A 13 -5.36 -8.37 0.42
N ALA A 14 -5.44 -7.82 1.62
CA ALA A 14 -6.16 -6.57 1.91
C ALA A 14 -5.20 -5.53 2.50
N ILE A 15 -5.35 -4.29 2.07
CA ILE A 15 -4.65 -3.13 2.65
C ILE A 15 -5.69 -2.22 3.29
N THR A 16 -5.49 -1.89 4.56
CA THR A 16 -6.29 -0.88 5.28
C THR A 16 -5.39 0.29 5.64
N VAL A 17 -5.82 1.51 5.34
CA VAL A 17 -5.11 2.74 5.71
C VAL A 17 -5.95 3.52 6.71
N THR A 18 -5.34 3.92 7.83
CA THR A 18 -6.00 4.66 8.92
C THR A 18 -5.28 5.97 9.19
N ALA A 19 -6.04 7.07 9.26
CA ALA A 19 -5.51 8.36 9.66
C ALA A 19 -5.49 8.46 11.19
N GLY A 20 -4.29 8.61 11.76
CA GLY A 20 -4.10 8.84 13.19
C GLY A 20 -4.25 7.57 14.04
N GLU A 21 -3.20 7.24 14.79
CA GLU A 21 -3.40 6.52 16.05
C GLU A 21 -3.62 7.57 17.15
N PRO A 22 -4.78 7.62 17.83
CA PRO A 22 -4.96 8.44 19.01
C PRO A 22 -4.14 7.83 20.16
N GLY A 23 -2.87 8.24 20.26
CA GLY A 23 -2.01 7.76 21.33
C GLY A 23 -0.53 8.06 21.14
N ARG A 24 -0.07 9.12 21.80
CA ARG A 24 1.32 9.30 22.29
C ARG A 24 2.43 9.80 21.34
N ALA A 25 2.23 9.89 20.03
CA ALA A 25 3.21 10.57 19.16
C ALA A 25 2.94 12.08 19.09
N ALA A 26 3.98 12.91 19.23
CA ALA A 26 3.88 14.38 19.12
C ALA A 26 3.52 14.88 17.70
N SER A 27 3.28 13.99 16.75
CA SER A 27 3.01 14.32 15.35
C SER A 27 2.04 13.31 14.72
N PRO A 28 1.15 13.76 13.82
CA PRO A 28 0.19 12.90 13.15
C PRO A 28 0.92 11.82 12.33
N ARG A 29 0.40 10.60 12.37
CA ARG A 29 0.91 9.45 11.62
C ARG A 29 -0.22 8.73 10.91
N LEU A 30 0.12 8.11 9.79
CA LEU A 30 -0.77 7.25 9.01
C LEU A 30 -0.45 5.78 9.33
N GLY A 31 -1.44 5.02 9.76
CA GLY A 31 -1.35 3.58 9.91
C GLY A 31 -1.65 2.88 8.60
N ILE A 32 -0.86 1.87 8.24
CA ILE A 32 -1.05 1.03 7.06
C ILE A 32 -0.98 -0.42 7.52
N ARG A 33 -2.07 -1.16 7.36
CA ARG A 33 -2.14 -2.58 7.69
C ARG A 33 -2.28 -3.40 6.42
N PHE A 34 -1.42 -4.40 6.28
CA PHE A 34 -1.49 -5.44 5.27
C PHE A 34 -1.95 -6.73 5.95
N SER A 35 -3.03 -7.32 5.45
CA SER A 35 -3.55 -8.61 5.93
C SER A 35 -3.53 -9.60 4.76
N SER A 36 -2.78 -10.69 4.90
CA SER A 36 -2.70 -11.80 3.95
C SER A 36 -2.88 -13.13 4.72
N PRO A 37 -3.25 -14.24 4.05
CA PRO A 37 -3.17 -15.59 4.62
C PRO A 37 -1.79 -15.95 5.20
N ALA A 38 -0.71 -15.28 4.77
CA ALA A 38 0.64 -15.45 5.28
C ALA A 38 0.87 -14.79 6.66
N GLY A 39 0.01 -13.84 7.04
CA GLY A 39 0.16 -13.04 8.25
C GLY A 39 -0.27 -11.59 8.07
N GLU A 40 -0.18 -10.83 9.16
CA GLU A 40 -0.47 -9.40 9.19
C GLU A 40 0.81 -8.58 9.39
N SER A 41 0.91 -7.46 8.68
CA SER A 41 1.98 -6.48 8.85
C SER A 41 1.38 -5.10 9.05
N VAL A 42 1.84 -4.37 10.08
CA VAL A 42 1.35 -3.04 10.40
C VAL A 42 2.50 -2.06 10.38
N TRP A 43 2.39 -1.05 9.53
CA TRP A 43 3.37 0.01 9.35
C TRP A 43 2.76 1.37 9.74
N SER A 44 3.63 2.31 10.09
CA SER A 44 3.25 3.67 10.42
C SER A 44 4.23 4.66 9.80
N CYS A 45 3.72 5.67 9.08
CA CYS A 45 4.54 6.69 8.43
C CYS A 45 4.02 8.11 8.69
N ALA A 46 4.88 9.11 8.44
CA ALA A 46 4.48 10.51 8.43
C ALA A 46 3.62 10.81 7.18
N PRO A 47 2.69 11.78 7.24
CA PRO A 47 1.86 12.15 6.09
C PRO A 47 2.66 12.52 4.83
N GLU A 48 3.84 13.11 4.98
CA GLU A 48 4.72 13.48 3.87
C GLU A 48 5.23 12.24 3.14
N ALA A 49 5.76 11.25 3.88
CA ALA A 49 6.22 9.99 3.33
C ALA A 49 5.09 9.18 2.67
N ALA A 50 3.85 9.28 3.19
CA ALA A 50 2.70 8.65 2.55
C ALA A 50 2.38 9.26 1.18
N ARG A 51 2.50 10.59 1.04
CA ARG A 51 2.31 11.27 -0.26
C ARG A 51 3.41 10.91 -1.25
N GLU A 52 4.64 10.81 -0.80
CA GLU A 52 5.76 10.35 -1.63
C GLU A 52 5.53 8.92 -2.13
N LEU A 53 5.14 8.00 -1.24
CA LEU A 53 4.81 6.62 -1.62
C LEU A 53 3.65 6.57 -2.62
N ALA A 54 2.59 7.35 -2.41
CA ALA A 54 1.48 7.43 -3.35
C ALA A 54 1.93 7.93 -4.74
N GLY A 55 2.84 8.91 -4.79
CA GLY A 55 3.42 9.39 -6.05
C GLY A 55 4.23 8.31 -6.78
N LEU A 56 5.01 7.52 -6.04
CA LEU A 56 5.76 6.39 -6.61
C LEU A 56 4.83 5.30 -7.15
N LEU A 57 3.77 4.96 -6.41
CA LEU A 57 2.77 3.98 -6.84
C LEU A 57 2.03 4.43 -8.10
N LEU A 58 1.64 5.71 -8.18
CA LEU A 58 0.98 6.25 -9.36
C LEU A 58 1.88 6.18 -10.60
N ARG A 59 3.14 6.59 -10.47
CA ARG A 59 4.10 6.49 -11.57
C ARG A 59 4.30 5.04 -12.02
N ALA A 60 4.49 4.13 -11.08
CA ALA A 60 4.70 2.72 -11.41
C ALA A 60 3.47 2.09 -12.10
N ALA A 61 2.25 2.50 -11.70
CA ALA A 61 1.03 2.07 -12.38
C ALA A 61 0.99 2.58 -13.83
N GLU A 62 1.26 3.88 -14.05
CA GLU A 62 1.33 4.46 -15.39
C GLU A 62 2.39 3.76 -16.26
N GLU A 63 3.57 3.48 -15.71
CA GLU A 63 4.63 2.74 -16.40
C GLU A 63 4.19 1.32 -16.78
N ALA A 64 3.50 0.60 -15.88
CA ALA A 64 2.99 -0.75 -16.14
C ALA A 64 1.88 -0.76 -17.21
N GLU A 65 1.01 0.24 -17.22
CA GLU A 65 -0.07 0.40 -18.20
C GLU A 65 0.46 0.76 -19.60
N ASN A 66 1.53 1.57 -19.67
CA ASN A 66 2.12 2.04 -20.91
C ASN A 66 3.30 1.18 -21.41
N ALA A 67 3.69 0.14 -20.68
CA ALA A 67 4.71 -0.78 -21.13
C ALA A 67 4.28 -1.41 -22.47
N PRO A 68 5.17 -1.44 -23.49
CA PRO A 68 4.85 -2.12 -24.73
C PRO A 68 4.47 -3.56 -24.40
N GLY A 69 3.25 -3.94 -24.73
CA GLY A 69 2.71 -5.24 -24.33
C GLY A 69 3.63 -6.35 -24.83
N ASP A 70 4.17 -7.14 -23.90
CA ASP A 70 4.57 -8.51 -24.22
C ASP A 70 3.28 -9.28 -24.44
N HIS A 71 2.70 -9.10 -25.63
CA HIS A 71 1.64 -9.95 -26.15
C HIS A 71 2.34 -11.20 -26.70
N PRO A 72 2.11 -12.40 -26.13
CA PRO A 72 2.33 -13.63 -26.88
C PRO A 72 1.41 -13.72 -28.10
#